data_AF-A0A2K5NBY1-F1
#
_entry.id   AF-A0A2K5NBY1-F1
#
_cell.length_a   1.000
_cell.length_b   1.000
_cell.length_c   1.000
_cell.angle_alpha   90.00
_cell.angle_beta   90.00
_cell.angle_gamma   90.00
#
_symmetry.space_group_name_H-M   'P 1'
#
loop_
_entity.id
_entity.type
_entity.pdbx_description
1 polymer ?
#
loop_
_entity_poly.entity_id
_entity_poly.type
_entity_poly.pdbx_seq_one_letter_code
_entity_poly.pdbx_strand_id
1 'polypeptide(L)'
;MADEEEDPTFEEENEEIGGGAEGGQGKRKRLFSKELRCMMYGFGDDQNPYTESVDILEDLVIEFITEMTHKAMSIGRQGRVQVEDIVFLIRK
;
A
#
# COMPACT_ATOMS: atom_id res chain seq x y z
N MET A 1 16.91 16.42 -36.47
CA MET A 1 17.06 16.53 -35.01
C MET A 1 15.90 15.75 -34.44
N ALA A 2 16.17 14.54 -33.94
CA ALA A 2 15.20 13.84 -33.12
C ALA A 2 15.23 14.56 -31.77
N ASP A 3 14.07 15.05 -31.32
CA ASP A 3 13.86 15.43 -29.94
C ASP A 3 14.10 14.17 -29.10
N GLU A 4 15.27 14.12 -28.46
CA GLU A 4 15.51 13.21 -27.36
C GLU A 4 14.70 13.79 -26.21
N GLU A 5 13.46 13.33 -26.04
CA GLU A 5 12.69 13.64 -24.84
C GLU A 5 13.45 13.00 -23.66
N GLU A 6 14.18 13.85 -22.93
CA GLU A 6 14.84 13.49 -21.69
C GLU A 6 13.78 12.92 -20.75
N ASP A 7 13.88 11.61 -20.49
CA ASP A 7 13.14 10.95 -19.42
C ASP A 7 13.35 11.77 -18.14
N PRO A 8 12.30 12.33 -17.51
CA PRO A 8 12.48 13.08 -16.29
C PRO A 8 13.03 12.12 -15.25
N THR A 9 14.32 12.24 -14.96
CA THR A 9 14.99 11.56 -13.86
C THR A 9 14.13 11.76 -12.63
N PHE A 10 13.57 10.66 -12.13
CA PHE A 10 12.88 10.60 -10.86
C PHE A 10 13.84 11.17 -9.82
N GLU A 11 13.66 12.45 -9.47
CA GLU A 11 14.30 13.02 -8.31
C GLU A 11 13.70 12.22 -7.14
N GLU A 12 14.43 11.18 -6.71
CA GLU A 12 14.27 10.62 -5.38
C GLU A 12 14.56 11.79 -4.43
N GLU A 13 13.54 12.62 -4.19
CA GLU A 13 13.46 13.40 -2.98
C GLU A 13 13.35 12.35 -1.88
N ASN A 14 14.53 11.89 -1.45
CA ASN A 14 14.73 11.04 -0.30
C ASN A 14 14.36 11.87 0.92
N GLU A 15 13.06 12.13 1.09
CA GLU A 15 12.48 12.30 2.39
C GLU A 15 12.70 10.95 3.08
N GLU A 16 13.83 10.83 3.79
CA GLU A 16 13.96 9.89 4.89
C GLU A 16 12.82 10.19 5.87
N ILE A 17 11.63 9.64 5.61
CA ILE A 17 10.59 9.51 6.62
C ILE A 17 11.12 8.46 7.57
N GLY A 18 11.84 8.99 8.56
CA GLY A 18 12.76 8.26 9.39
C GLY A 18 12.20 6.93 9.89
N GLY A 19 13.09 5.94 9.89
CA GLY A 19 13.04 4.82 10.82
C GLY A 19 13.17 5.31 12.26
N GLY A 20 12.23 6.15 12.70
CA GLY A 20 12.05 6.60 14.06
C GLY A 20 11.06 5.67 14.73
N ALA A 21 11.58 4.73 15.52
CA ALA A 21 10.82 4.19 16.62
C ALA A 21 10.60 5.29 17.67
N GLU A 22 9.80 6.31 17.36
CA GLU A 22 9.36 7.30 18.35
C GLU A 22 7.95 6.96 18.82
N GLY A 23 7.88 6.66 20.12
CA GLY A 23 6.65 6.40 20.83
C GLY A 23 5.80 7.67 20.90
N GLY A 24 4.73 7.68 20.12
CA GLY A 24 3.58 8.57 20.31
C GLY A 24 2.32 7.74 20.15
N GLN A 25 1.58 7.52 21.23
CA GLN A 25 0.23 6.96 21.18
C GLN A 25 -0.64 7.93 20.38
N GLY A 26 -0.81 7.70 19.07
CA GLY A 26 -1.71 8.51 18.25
C GLY A 26 -1.45 8.53 16.74
N LYS A 27 -0.23 8.25 16.27
CA LYS A 27 0.05 8.17 14.82
C LYS A 27 0.29 6.72 14.43
N ARG A 28 -0.65 6.11 13.67
CA ARG A 28 -0.40 4.79 13.06
C ARG A 28 0.87 4.92 12.22
N LYS A 29 1.82 3.99 12.41
CA LYS A 29 3.00 3.93 11.55
C LYS A 29 2.53 3.62 10.14
N ARG A 30 2.91 4.46 9.18
CA ARG A 30 2.70 4.20 7.77
C ARG A 30 3.62 3.06 7.35
N LEU A 31 3.05 2.00 6.77
CA LEU A 31 3.70 0.75 6.42
C LEU A 31 4.01 0.66 4.92
N PHE A 32 3.19 1.29 4.07
CA PHE A 32 3.20 1.04 2.62
C PHE A 32 3.28 2.32 1.76
N SER A 33 3.57 3.48 2.33
CA SER A 33 3.45 4.74 1.58
C SER A 33 4.38 4.82 0.37
N LYS A 34 5.60 4.26 0.45
CA LYS A 34 6.55 4.25 -0.70
C LYS A 34 6.03 3.36 -1.81
N GLU A 35 5.60 2.14 -1.47
CA GLU A 35 5.10 1.14 -2.41
C GLU A 35 3.77 1.59 -3.04
N LEU A 36 2.88 2.23 -2.26
CA LEU A 36 1.61 2.75 -2.77
C LEU A 36 1.82 3.87 -3.78
N ARG A 37 2.79 4.78 -3.60
CA ARG A 37 3.12 5.78 -4.63
C ARG A 37 3.57 5.14 -5.93
N CYS A 38 4.48 4.16 -5.87
CA CYS A 38 4.92 3.43 -7.06
C CYS A 38 3.78 2.67 -7.74
N MET A 39 2.89 2.04 -6.96
CA MET A 39 1.74 1.33 -7.51
C MET A 39 0.72 2.27 -8.14
N MET A 40 0.40 3.40 -7.50
CA MET A 40 -0.52 4.41 -8.05
C MET A 40 -0.04 4.87 -9.43
N TYR A 41 1.24 5.24 -9.55
CA TYR A 41 1.83 5.58 -10.84
C TYR A 41 1.78 4.39 -11.83
N GLY A 42 2.12 3.18 -11.37
CA GLY A 42 2.02 1.96 -12.19
C GLY A 42 0.61 1.62 -12.67
N PHE A 43 -0.43 2.10 -11.98
CA PHE A 43 -1.83 1.98 -12.38
C PHE A 43 -2.34 3.15 -13.22
N GLY A 44 -1.49 4.16 -13.49
CA GLY A 44 -1.79 5.30 -14.36
C GLY A 44 -2.25 6.57 -13.63
N ASP A 45 -2.07 6.66 -12.31
CA ASP A 45 -2.21 7.94 -11.59
C ASP A 45 -0.99 8.85 -11.86
N ASP A 46 -1.01 10.02 -11.22
CA ASP A 46 0.08 11.01 -11.26
C ASP A 46 1.41 10.43 -10.75
N GLN A 47 2.52 10.92 -11.30
CA GLN A 47 3.88 10.55 -10.89
C GLN A 47 4.17 10.94 -9.43
N ASN A 48 3.63 12.07 -8.97
CA ASN A 48 3.72 12.59 -7.62
C ASN A 48 2.32 12.72 -7.01
N PRO A 49 1.67 11.60 -6.63
CA PRO A 49 0.33 11.65 -6.05
C PRO A 49 0.34 12.38 -4.71
N TYR A 50 -0.77 13.06 -4.39
CA TYR A 50 -0.91 13.79 -3.13
C TYR A 50 -0.74 12.85 -1.92
N THR A 51 -0.02 13.30 -0.89
CA THR A 51 0.18 12.53 0.34
C THR A 51 -1.14 12.14 0.99
N GLU A 52 -2.16 13.00 0.96
CA GLU A 52 -3.50 12.67 1.46
C GLU A 52 -4.15 11.50 0.70
N SER A 53 -3.95 11.43 -0.62
CA SER A 53 -4.46 10.33 -1.44
C SER A 53 -3.77 9.01 -1.10
N VAL A 54 -2.45 9.02 -0.94
CA VAL A 54 -1.66 7.85 -0.52
C VAL A 54 -2.07 7.39 0.88
N ASP A 55 -2.26 8.34 1.80
CA ASP A 55 -2.67 8.07 3.18
C ASP A 55 -4.06 7.43 3.27
N ILE A 56 -5.02 7.93 2.48
CA ILE A 56 -6.37 7.33 2.41
C ILE A 56 -6.29 5.93 1.80
N LEU A 57 -5.54 5.77 0.70
CA LEU A 57 -5.38 4.46 0.06
C LEU A 57 -4.75 3.44 1.02
N GLU A 58 -3.79 3.88 1.82
CA GLU A 58 -3.15 3.03 2.82
C GLU A 58 -4.13 2.57 3.91
N ASP A 59 -4.94 3.49 4.44
CA ASP A 59 -5.98 3.14 5.41
C ASP A 59 -6.99 2.13 4.82
N LEU A 60 -7.40 2.33 3.56
CA LEU A 60 -8.31 1.41 2.85
C LEU A 60 -7.70 0.02 2.63
N VAL A 61 -6.42 -0.06 2.25
CA VAL A 61 -5.73 -1.34 2.03
C VAL A 61 -5.56 -2.11 3.34
N ILE A 62 -5.21 -1.42 4.43
CA ILE A 62 -5.09 -2.04 5.77
C ILE A 62 -6.45 -2.58 6.22
N GLU A 63 -7.52 -1.80 6.06
CA GLU A 63 -8.88 -2.22 6.38
C GLU A 63 -9.28 -3.44 5.55
N PHE A 64 -9.05 -3.40 4.24
CA PHE A 64 -9.35 -4.51 3.33
C PHE A 64 -8.64 -5.81 3.70
N ILE A 65 -7.33 -5.76 3.99
CA ILE A 65 -6.55 -6.93 4.41
C ILE A 65 -7.06 -7.47 5.76
N THR A 66 -7.40 -6.58 6.69
CA THR A 66 -7.93 -6.94 8.01
C THR A 66 -9.27 -7.66 7.88
N GLU A 67 -10.21 -7.11 7.11
CA GLU A 67 -11.49 -7.76 6.84
C GLU A 67 -11.33 -9.07 6.04
N MET A 68 -10.47 -9.03 5.02
CA MET A 68 -9.87 -10.15 4.28
C MET A 68 -9.65 -11.36 5.18
N THR A 69 -8.72 -11.17 6.09
CA THR A 69 -8.18 -12.21 6.96
C THR A 69 -9.18 -12.64 8.03
N HIS A 70 -10.03 -11.74 8.55
CA HIS A 70 -11.14 -12.11 9.43
C HIS A 70 -12.17 -13.01 8.74
N LYS A 71 -12.56 -12.67 7.50
CA LYS A 71 -13.47 -13.50 6.67
C LYS A 71 -12.82 -14.85 6.36
N ALA A 72 -11.51 -14.89 6.10
CA ALA A 72 -10.81 -16.14 5.81
C ALA A 72 -10.79 -17.07 7.03
N MET A 73 -10.61 -16.49 8.22
CA MET A 73 -10.61 -17.23 9.49
C MET A 73 -11.96 -17.85 9.84
N SER A 74 -13.08 -17.29 9.37
CA SER A 74 -14.42 -17.81 9.63
C SER A 74 -14.85 -18.94 8.68
N ILE A 75 -14.23 -19.03 7.50
CA ILE A 75 -14.51 -20.08 6.50
C ILE A 75 -13.55 -21.26 6.67
N GLY A 76 -12.28 -20.96 6.96
CA GLY A 76 -11.21 -21.93 7.13
C GLY A 76 -11.25 -22.69 8.46
N ARG A 77 -10.15 -23.35 8.78
CA ARG A 77 -10.00 -24.08 10.04
C ARG A 77 -9.82 -23.10 11.20
N GLN A 78 -10.53 -23.35 12.30
CA GLN A 78 -10.43 -22.51 13.50
C GLN A 78 -8.98 -22.38 13.99
N GLY A 79 -8.52 -21.13 14.13
CA GLY A 79 -7.19 -20.79 14.63
C GLY A 79 -6.06 -20.82 13.60
N ARG A 80 -6.34 -21.10 12.31
CA ARG A 80 -5.32 -21.03 11.25
C ARG A 80 -5.92 -20.61 9.92
N VAL A 81 -5.38 -19.54 9.34
CA VAL A 81 -5.69 -19.10 7.97
C VAL A 81 -4.73 -19.81 7.00
N GLN A 82 -5.27 -20.40 5.94
CA GLN A 82 -4.54 -21.01 4.84
C GLN A 82 -4.68 -20.19 3.56
N VAL A 83 -3.80 -20.41 2.58
CA VAL A 83 -3.84 -19.70 1.30
C VAL A 83 -5.12 -20.02 0.53
N GLU A 84 -5.57 -21.27 0.63
CA GLU A 84 -6.80 -21.74 0.01
C GLU A 84 -8.04 -20.98 0.51
N ASP A 85 -8.05 -20.52 1.77
CA ASP A 85 -9.16 -19.75 2.35
C ASP A 85 -9.28 -18.36 1.68
N ILE A 86 -8.15 -17.74 1.37
CA ILE A 86 -8.10 -16.44 0.67
C ILE A 86 -8.52 -16.62 -0.79
N VAL A 87 -8.00 -17.64 -1.48
CA VAL A 87 -8.39 -17.97 -2.86
C VAL A 87 -9.90 -18.25 -2.94
N PHE A 88 -10.46 -18.91 -1.93
CA PHE A 88 -11.89 -19.19 -1.84
C PHE A 88 -12.72 -17.91 -1.71
N LEU A 89 -12.24 -16.89 -1.01
CA LEU A 89 -12.96 -15.63 -0.83
C LEU A 89 -13.00 -14.76 -2.09
N ILE A 90 -11.96 -14.81 -2.91
CA ILE A 90 -11.85 -13.99 -4.13
C ILE A 90 -12.46 -14.63 -5.37
N ARG A 91 -12.88 -15.90 -5.28
CA ARG A 91 -13.51 -16.59 -6.42
C ARG A 91 -14.88 -15.96 -6.71
N LYS A 92 -15.15 -15.77 -7.99
CA LYS A 92 -16.39 -15.18 -8.51
C LYS A 92 -17.48 -16.23 -8.67
#